data_AF-A0A1F9ATJ0-F1
#
_entry.id   AF-A0A1F9ATJ0-F1
#
_cell.length_a   1.000
_cell.length_b   1.000
_cell.length_c   1.000
_cell.angle_alpha   90.00
_cell.angle_beta   90.00
_cell.angle_gamma   90.00
#
_symmetry.space_group_name_H-M   'P 1'
#
loop_
_entity.id
_entity.type
_entity.pdbx_description
1 polymer ?
#
loop_
_entity_poly.entity_id
_entity_poly.type
_entity_poly.pdbx_seq_one_letter_code
_entity_poly.pdbx_strand_id
1 'polypeptide(L)'
;MLDSKINSKFSLARFKMWERQVNGGINDQMCETLYNGAPYSSASSGEQILVGLDIISTLQEHHGIKSVLWLDHYEALSSPIKMDCQTICLQVSDDKKLTVELI
;
A
#
# COMPACT_ATOMS: atom_id res chain seq x y z
N MET A 1 -22.02 -2.36 -6.44
CA MET A 1 -21.36 -1.50 -7.44
C MET A 1 -19.94 -2.03 -7.68
N LEU A 2 -19.25 -1.70 -8.77
CA LEU A 2 -17.91 -2.24 -9.04
C LEU A 2 -16.90 -1.83 -7.94
N ASP A 3 -16.93 -0.58 -7.54
CA ASP A 3 -16.08 0.01 -6.50
C ASP A 3 -16.19 -0.74 -5.17
N SER A 4 -17.41 -1.08 -4.74
CA SER A 4 -17.60 -1.83 -3.49
C SER A 4 -17.02 -3.24 -3.56
N LYS A 5 -17.06 -3.88 -4.74
CA LYS A 5 -16.45 -5.20 -4.94
C LYS A 5 -14.93 -5.12 -4.91
N ILE A 6 -14.33 -4.14 -5.59
CA ILE A 6 -12.88 -3.93 -5.58
C ILE A 6 -12.41 -3.62 -4.16
N ASN A 7 -13.00 -2.61 -3.51
CA ASN A 7 -12.61 -2.17 -2.18
C ASN A 7 -12.79 -3.23 -1.09
N SER A 8 -13.68 -4.22 -1.29
CA SER A 8 -13.81 -5.35 -0.36
C SER A 8 -12.60 -6.29 -0.30
N LYS A 9 -11.67 -6.17 -1.26
CA LYS A 9 -10.45 -6.98 -1.32
C LYS A 9 -9.28 -6.39 -0.53
N PHE A 10 -9.31 -5.09 -0.28
CA PHE A 10 -8.21 -4.35 0.33
C PHE A 10 -8.55 -4.04 1.78
N SER A 11 -7.61 -4.24 2.69
CA SER A 11 -7.82 -3.96 4.12
C SER A 11 -7.78 -2.46 4.40
N LEU A 12 -6.83 -1.76 3.78
CA LEU A 12 -6.50 -0.35 4.02
C LEU A 12 -6.85 0.53 2.80
N ALA A 13 -6.40 0.12 1.61
CA ALA A 13 -6.53 0.91 0.40
C ALA A 13 -8.00 1.04 -0.02
N ARG A 14 -8.40 2.25 -0.43
CA ARG A 14 -9.71 2.47 -1.05
C ARG A 14 -9.52 3.15 -2.39
N PHE A 15 -10.13 2.60 -3.43
CA PHE A 15 -10.12 3.16 -4.77
C PHE A 15 -11.45 3.88 -4.98
N LYS A 16 -11.38 5.21 -5.09
CA LYS A 16 -12.47 6.03 -5.63
C LYS A 16 -12.31 5.96 -7.13
N MET A 17 -13.28 5.37 -7.84
CA MET A 17 -13.21 5.20 -9.30
C MET A 17 -13.95 6.30 -10.05
N TRP A 18 -14.85 7.00 -9.36
CA TRP A 18 -15.75 8.00 -9.94
C TRP A 18 -15.84 9.23 -9.06
N GLU A 19 -15.99 10.39 -9.67
CA GLU A 19 -16.33 11.63 -8.99
C GLU A 19 -17.64 12.18 -9.54
N ARG A 20 -18.56 12.57 -8.65
CA ARG A 20 -19.80 13.23 -9.06
C ARG A 20 -19.56 14.73 -9.09
N GLN A 21 -19.72 15.33 -10.26
CA GLN A 21 -19.76 16.78 -10.38
C GLN A 21 -21.01 17.34 -9.69
N VAL A 22 -20.93 18.59 -9.24
CA VAL A 22 -22.01 19.31 -8.55
C VAL A 22 -23.28 19.44 -9.42
N ASN A 23 -23.11 19.43 -10.75
CA ASN A 23 -24.18 19.48 -11.75
C ASN A 23 -24.79 18.09 -12.08
N GLY A 24 -24.37 17.01 -11.40
CA GLY A 24 -24.84 15.65 -11.65
C GLY A 24 -24.13 14.91 -12.79
N GLY A 25 -23.15 15.53 -13.46
CA GLY A 25 -22.24 14.84 -14.37
C GLY A 25 -21.33 13.86 -13.62
N ILE A 26 -21.00 12.73 -14.24
CA ILE A 26 -19.92 11.87 -13.74
C ILE A 26 -18.62 12.40 -14.34
N ASN A 27 -17.67 12.81 -13.51
CA ASN A 27 -16.32 13.15 -13.94
C ASN A 27 -15.62 11.86 -14.40
N ASP A 28 -14.94 11.95 -15.55
CA ASP A 28 -14.23 10.84 -16.18
C ASP A 28 -13.19 10.20 -15.24
N GLN A 29 -13.34 8.90 -15.00
CA GLN A 29 -12.39 7.92 -14.45
C GLN A 29 -11.18 8.48 -13.68
N MET A 30 -11.42 9.09 -12.53
CA MET A 30 -10.36 9.38 -11.56
C MET A 30 -10.18 8.13 -10.70
N CYS A 31 -9.26 7.24 -11.07
CA CYS A 31 -8.84 6.15 -10.18
C CYS A 31 -7.92 6.74 -9.10
N GLU A 32 -8.52 7.23 -8.03
CA GLU A 32 -7.81 7.84 -6.90
C GLU A 32 -7.72 6.86 -5.74
N THR A 33 -6.49 6.59 -5.29
CA THR A 33 -6.23 5.80 -4.08
C THR A 33 -6.38 6.69 -2.86
N LEU A 34 -7.18 6.23 -1.91
CA LEU A 34 -7.45 6.87 -0.63
C LEU A 34 -6.98 5.96 0.51
N TYR A 35 -6.56 6.59 1.60
CA TYR A 35 -6.27 5.96 2.89
C TYR A 35 -6.94 6.77 4.00
N ASN A 36 -7.72 6.11 4.87
CA ASN A 36 -8.52 6.76 5.92
C ASN A 36 -9.37 7.95 5.43
N GLY A 37 -9.84 7.87 4.17
CA GLY A 37 -10.68 8.91 3.56
C GLY A 37 -9.93 10.11 2.97
N ALA A 38 -8.60 10.17 3.10
CA ALA A 38 -7.75 11.19 2.49
C ALA A 38 -6.99 10.64 1.26
N PRO A 39 -6.57 11.50 0.31
CA PRO A 39 -5.74 11.07 -0.82
C PRO A 39 -4.45 10.39 -0.36
N TYR A 40 -4.10 9.26 -0.97
CA TYR A 40 -2.83 8.54 -0.69
C TYR A 40 -1.60 9.45 -0.80
N SER A 41 -1.62 10.39 -1.76
CA SER A 41 -0.55 11.38 -1.96
C SER A 41 -0.34 12.32 -0.76
N SER A 42 -1.33 12.44 0.12
CA SER A 42 -1.25 13.24 1.36
C SER A 42 -0.83 12.44 2.59
N ALA A 43 -0.72 11.11 2.47
CA ALA A 43 -0.34 10.23 3.57
C ALA A 43 1.16 10.37 3.90
N SER A 44 1.53 10.14 5.16
CA SER A 44 2.93 10.08 5.58
C SER A 44 3.68 8.91 4.93
N SER A 45 5.02 8.94 4.93
CA SER A 45 5.83 7.86 4.33
C SER A 45 5.48 6.47 4.88
N GLY A 46 5.28 6.34 6.20
CA GLY A 46 4.90 5.07 6.81
C GLY A 46 3.51 4.60 6.39
N GLU A 47 2.54 5.51 6.30
CA GLU A 47 1.20 5.18 5.80
C GLU A 47 1.21 4.80 4.32
N GLN A 48 2.02 5.46 3.51
CA GLN A 48 2.20 5.10 2.10
C GLN A 48 2.74 3.67 1.94
N ILE A 49 3.76 3.31 2.74
CA ILE A 49 4.31 1.96 2.78
C ILE A 49 3.23 0.94 3.22
N LEU A 50 2.46 1.24 4.27
CA LEU A 50 1.38 0.37 4.75
C LEU A 50 0.32 0.11 3.68
N VAL A 51 -0.13 1.16 2.99
CA VAL A 51 -1.10 1.06 1.89
C VAL A 51 -0.54 0.27 0.72
N GLY A 52 0.73 0.50 0.36
CA GLY A 52 1.42 -0.27 -0.67
C GLY A 52 1.47 -1.76 -0.33
N LEU A 53 1.71 -2.10 0.93
CA LEU A 53 1.76 -3.49 1.39
C LEU A 53 0.41 -4.19 1.37
N ASP A 54 -0.67 -3.48 1.72
CA ASP A 54 -2.03 -3.98 1.56
C ASP A 54 -2.34 -4.29 0.09
N ILE A 55 -1.94 -3.42 -0.83
CA ILE A 55 -2.11 -3.63 -2.28
C ILE A 55 -1.31 -4.86 -2.74
N ILE A 56 -0.04 -4.95 -2.38
CA ILE A 56 0.83 -6.07 -2.75
C ILE A 56 0.26 -7.39 -2.21
N SER A 57 -0.10 -7.44 -0.92
CA SER A 57 -0.67 -8.64 -0.29
C SER A 57 -1.96 -9.08 -0.99
N THR A 58 -2.83 -8.13 -1.30
CA THR A 58 -4.10 -8.40 -2.00
C THR A 58 -3.86 -8.98 -3.38
N LEU A 59 -2.91 -8.43 -4.14
CA LEU A 59 -2.58 -8.92 -5.48
C LEU A 59 -1.87 -10.28 -5.44
N GLN A 60 -0.97 -10.49 -4.48
CA GLN A 60 -0.31 -11.78 -4.24
C GLN A 60 -1.34 -12.88 -3.95
N GLU A 61 -2.31 -12.61 -3.07
CA GLU A 61 -3.42 -13.54 -2.80
C GLU A 61 -4.28 -13.79 -4.04
N HIS A 62 -4.66 -12.73 -4.75
CA HIS A 62 -5.51 -12.84 -5.94
C HIS A 62 -4.87 -13.70 -7.05
N HIS A 63 -3.57 -13.55 -7.25
CA HIS A 63 -2.82 -14.29 -8.28
C HIS A 63 -2.22 -15.61 -7.78
N GLY A 64 -2.28 -15.90 -6.48
CA GLY A 64 -1.64 -17.08 -5.88
C GLY A 64 -0.11 -17.06 -5.97
N ILE A 65 0.50 -15.86 -5.96
CA ILE A 65 1.95 -15.67 -6.10
C ILE A 65 2.52 -15.16 -4.79
N LYS A 66 3.66 -15.70 -4.36
CA LYS A 66 4.45 -15.19 -3.24
C LYS A 66 5.75 -14.57 -3.74
N SER A 67 5.68 -13.32 -4.17
CA SER A 67 6.86 -12.56 -4.61
C SER A 67 7.71 -12.09 -3.43
N VAL A 68 9.04 -12.09 -3.60
CA VAL A 68 9.94 -11.45 -2.64
C VAL A 68 9.63 -9.96 -2.59
N LEU A 69 9.51 -9.43 -1.39
CA LEU A 69 9.21 -8.03 -1.12
C LEU A 69 10.49 -7.32 -0.68
N TRP A 70 10.80 -6.19 -1.32
CA TRP A 70 11.84 -5.27 -0.88
C TRP A 70 11.18 -4.04 -0.28
N LEU A 71 11.51 -3.75 0.97
CA LEU A 71 11.02 -2.59 1.71
C LEU A 71 12.15 -1.61 1.93
N ASP A 72 12.11 -0.48 1.24
CA ASP A 72 12.97 0.65 1.51
C ASP A 72 12.32 1.62 2.50
N HIS A 73 13.12 2.45 3.17
CA HIS A 73 12.68 3.36 4.23
C HIS A 73 11.91 2.64 5.35
N TYR A 74 12.39 1.45 5.75
CA TYR A 74 11.72 0.62 6.75
C TYR A 74 11.55 1.34 8.10
N GLU A 75 12.45 2.26 8.44
CA GLU A 75 12.39 3.09 9.65
C GLU A 75 11.16 4.02 9.73
N ALA A 76 10.46 4.25 8.61
CA ALA A 76 9.21 5.01 8.61
C ALA A 76 8.04 4.24 9.25
N LEU A 77 8.20 2.94 9.50
CA LEU A 77 7.18 2.08 10.10
C LEU A 77 7.33 2.03 11.63
N SER A 78 6.23 2.28 12.33
CA SER A 78 6.17 2.22 13.80
C SER A 78 5.92 0.81 14.34
N SER A 79 5.57 -0.15 13.47
CA SER A 79 5.27 -1.53 13.86
C SER A 79 5.67 -2.48 12.74
N PRO A 80 6.16 -3.69 13.09
CA PRO A 80 6.52 -4.69 12.09
C PRO A 80 5.28 -5.13 11.31
N ILE A 81 5.47 -5.38 10.01
CA ILE A 81 4.39 -5.76 9.10
C ILE A 81 4.51 -7.24 8.78
N LYS A 82 3.38 -7.95 8.85
CA LYS A 82 3.32 -9.36 8.51
C LYS A 82 2.90 -9.53 7.05
N MET A 83 3.86 -9.91 6.21
CA MET A 83 3.63 -10.32 4.83
C MET A 83 3.82 -11.83 4.73
N ASP A 84 2.95 -12.51 3.97
CA ASP A 84 3.07 -13.94 3.73
C ASP A 84 4.00 -14.24 2.54
N CYS A 85 5.20 -13.66 2.59
CA CYS A 85 6.29 -13.85 1.63
C CYS A 85 7.63 -13.43 2.26
N GLN A 86 8.74 -13.79 1.62
CA GLN A 86 10.05 -13.29 2.04
C GLN A 86 10.09 -11.76 1.91
N THR A 87 10.44 -11.10 3.01
CA THR A 87 10.55 -9.64 3.07
C THR A 87 11.98 -9.25 3.41
N ILE A 88 12.56 -8.37 2.60
CA ILE A 88 13.90 -7.83 2.77
C ILE A 88 13.73 -6.35 3.07
N CYS A 89 14.08 -5.95 4.30
CA CYS A 89 13.97 -4.57 4.75
C CYS A 89 15.33 -3.87 4.63
N LEU A 90 15.33 -2.72 3.98
CA LEU A 90 16.46 -1.79 3.94
C LEU A 90 16.23 -0.76 5.04
N GLN A 91 17.20 -0.66 5.93
CA GLN A 91 17.15 0.23 7.08
C GLN A 91 18.39 1.11 7.09
N VAL A 92 18.18 2.40 7.37
CA VAL A 92 19.29 3.35 7.55
C VAL A 92 20.09 2.98 8.80
N SER A 93 21.42 2.96 8.66
CA SER A 93 22.37 2.73 9.76
C SER A 93 23.61 3.62 9.60
N ASP A 94 24.31 3.86 10.72
CA ASP A 94 25.60 4.56 10.75
C ASP A 94 26.79 3.64 10.40
N ASP A 95 26.52 2.37 10.07
CA ASP A 95 27.55 1.39 9.78
C ASP A 95 28.29 1.74 8.49
N LYS A 96 29.63 1.68 8.55
CA LYS A 96 30.49 1.96 7.38
C LYS A 96 30.45 0.85 6.32
N LYS A 97 29.84 -0.29 6.63
CA LYS A 97 29.74 -1.46 5.76
C LYS A 97 28.33 -2.01 5.87
N LEU A 98 27.81 -2.56 4.77
CA LEU A 98 26.53 -3.25 4.76
C LEU A 98 26.57 -4.44 5.73
N THR A 99 25.62 -4.47 6.66
CA THR A 99 25.32 -5.58 7.55
C THR A 99 24.04 -6.27 7.07
N VAL A 100 23.93 -7.58 7.32
CA VAL A 100 22.76 -8.38 6.97
C VAL A 100 22.40 -9.22 8.18
N GLU A 101 21.15 -9.09 8.64
CA GLU A 101 20.60 -9.84 9.76
C GLU A 101 19.40 -10.67 9.27
N LEU A 102 19.32 -11.91 9.74
CA LEU A 102 18.18 -12.80 9.51
C LEU A 102 17.31 -12.79 10.76
N ILE A 103 16.06 -12.41 10.60
CA ILE A 103 15.05 -12.30 11.68
C ILE A 103 14.05 -13.44 11.54
#